data_AF-A0A4R8BXZ3-F1
#
_entry.id   AF-A0A4R8BXZ3-F1
#
_cell.length_a   1.000
_cell.length_b   1.000
_cell.length_c   1.000
_cell.angle_alpha   90.00
_cell.angle_beta   90.00
_cell.angle_gamma   90.00
#
_symmetry.space_group_name_H-M   'P 1'
#
loop_
_entity.id
_entity.type
_entity.pdbx_description
1 polymer ?
#
loop_
_entity_poly.entity_id
_entity_poly.type
_entity_poly.pdbx_seq_one_letter_code
_entity_poly.pdbx_strand_id
1 'polypeptide(L)'
;MSSIVPGPQKKLEQEIDAARSGAKPLQAGDLNASAPPQEELTGLDDWPDTLRATVEAEHDRVTALATNRRRTADGVLPQVVQRLDELLDQLANRLQADKPRRFGKSAATSSDDADLEPFAALLGIPADDLTQAPGRGEHRAALRTIKQLRSQLKELESTKDHSKLTRLVTFVVRLAVVTTNSPETTATLAPLALDRYAQALPDPQWDRTFDQKLATWKEAAAH
;
A
#
# COMPACT_ATOMS: atom_id res chain seq x y z
N MET A 1 53.08 56.35 -11.69
CA MET A 1 53.09 55.07 -10.95
C MET A 1 51.64 54.59 -10.85
N SER A 2 51.21 53.67 -11.72
CA SER A 2 49.81 53.21 -11.78
C SER A 2 49.63 51.95 -10.93
N SER A 3 48.90 52.09 -9.83
CA SER A 3 48.46 50.98 -8.97
C SER A 3 47.22 50.35 -9.59
N ILE A 4 47.39 49.20 -10.26
CA ILE A 4 46.27 48.39 -10.76
C ILE A 4 45.81 47.53 -9.59
N VAL A 5 44.74 47.98 -8.91
CA VAL A 5 44.03 47.19 -7.91
C VAL A 5 43.28 46.08 -8.64
N PRO A 6 43.57 44.79 -8.40
CA PRO A 6 42.85 43.71 -9.06
C PRO A 6 41.40 43.67 -8.55
N GLY A 7 40.45 43.72 -9.47
CA GLY A 7 39.02 43.64 -9.17
C GLY A 7 38.59 42.29 -8.57
N PRO A 8 37.39 42.25 -7.95
CA PRO A 8 36.91 41.12 -7.12
C PRO A 8 36.69 39.80 -7.87
N GLN A 9 36.70 39.80 -9.21
CA GLN A 9 36.54 38.57 -10.00
C GLN A 9 37.74 37.62 -9.93
N LYS A 10 38.97 38.14 -9.77
CA LYS A 10 40.17 37.29 -9.67
C LYS A 10 40.27 36.47 -8.37
N LYS A 11 39.59 36.90 -7.30
CA LYS A 11 39.54 36.13 -6.04
C LYS A 11 38.57 34.94 -6.13
N LEU A 12 37.45 35.09 -6.84
CA LEU A 12 36.48 34.00 -7.02
C LEU A 12 37.04 32.85 -7.87
N GLU A 13 37.78 33.14 -8.94
CA GLU A 13 38.40 32.08 -9.75
C GLU A 13 39.50 31.31 -8.99
N GLN A 14 40.29 32.00 -8.15
CA GLN A 14 41.30 31.36 -7.31
C GLN A 14 40.70 30.54 -6.16
N GLU A 15 39.55 30.93 -5.61
CA GLU A 15 38.81 30.13 -4.62
C GLU A 15 38.15 28.89 -5.26
N ILE A 16 37.67 29.00 -6.51
CA ILE A 16 37.11 27.85 -7.24
C ILE A 16 38.20 26.83 -7.60
N ASP A 17 39.41 27.28 -7.99
CA ASP A 17 40.53 26.38 -8.28
C ASP A 17 41.14 25.76 -7.01
N ALA A 18 41.21 26.50 -5.89
CA ALA A 18 41.65 25.95 -4.61
C ALA A 18 40.65 24.93 -4.01
N ALA A 19 39.34 25.14 -4.22
CA ALA A 19 38.31 24.19 -3.83
C ALA A 19 38.31 22.90 -4.68
N ARG A 20 38.76 22.97 -5.94
CA ARG A 20 38.93 21.80 -6.82
C ARG A 20 40.25 21.06 -6.62
N SER A 21 41.32 21.73 -6.20
CA SER A 21 42.63 21.08 -6.01
C SER A 21 42.78 20.40 -4.64
N GLY A 22 41.92 20.72 -3.66
CA GLY A 22 41.95 20.14 -2.31
C GLY A 22 40.90 19.05 -2.04
N ALA A 23 39.93 18.87 -2.94
CA ALA A 23 38.94 17.81 -2.79
C ALA A 23 39.56 16.47 -3.19
N LYS A 24 39.79 15.62 -2.19
CA LYS A 24 40.11 14.20 -2.35
C LYS A 24 39.16 13.63 -3.42
N PRO A 25 39.66 12.94 -4.47
CA PRO A 25 38.77 12.34 -5.46
C PRO A 25 37.80 11.43 -4.71
N LEU A 26 36.49 11.67 -4.88
CA LEU A 26 35.45 10.80 -4.33
C LEU A 26 35.80 9.38 -4.76
N GLN A 27 36.12 8.51 -3.79
CA GLN A 27 36.49 7.15 -4.13
C GLN A 27 35.26 6.47 -4.70
N ALA A 28 35.42 5.58 -5.67
CA ALA A 28 34.30 4.81 -6.22
C ALA A 28 33.52 4.03 -5.13
N GLY A 29 34.15 3.78 -3.97
CA GLY A 29 33.51 3.25 -2.77
C GLY A 29 32.58 4.22 -2.01
N ASP A 30 32.79 5.54 -2.12
CA ASP A 30 31.93 6.57 -1.51
C ASP A 30 30.63 6.79 -2.32
N LEU A 31 30.59 6.33 -3.57
CA LEU A 31 29.40 6.40 -4.44
C LEU A 31 28.40 5.28 -4.17
N ASN A 32 28.81 4.26 -3.40
CA ASN A 32 27.92 3.23 -2.89
C ASN A 32 27.80 3.42 -1.38
N ALA A 33 27.03 4.43 -0.95
CA ALA A 33 26.43 4.38 0.37
C ALA A 33 25.65 3.06 0.43
N SER A 34 26.23 2.05 1.09
CA SER A 34 25.63 0.75 1.28
C SER A 34 24.19 0.95 1.71
N ALA A 35 23.29 0.07 1.30
CA ALA A 35 21.92 0.15 1.79
C ALA A 35 21.93 0.23 3.32
N PRO A 36 21.24 1.22 3.93
CA PRO A 36 20.97 1.09 5.34
C PRO A 36 20.33 -0.29 5.53
N PRO A 37 20.76 -1.05 6.54
CA PRO A 37 20.27 -2.41 6.76
C PRO A 37 18.74 -2.35 6.79
N GLN A 38 18.10 -3.16 5.93
CA GLN A 38 16.66 -3.27 5.95
C GLN A 38 16.28 -3.96 7.25
N GLU A 39 15.49 -3.28 8.07
CA GLU A 39 14.90 -3.91 9.25
C GLU A 39 13.93 -4.99 8.77
N GLU A 40 14.13 -6.21 9.25
CA GLU A 40 13.26 -7.33 8.93
C GLU A 40 11.92 -7.15 9.65
N LEU A 41 10.82 -7.35 8.93
CA LEU A 41 9.49 -7.28 9.53
C LEU A 41 9.29 -8.51 10.43
N THR A 42 9.07 -8.28 11.72
CA THR A 42 8.81 -9.36 12.69
C THR A 42 7.32 -9.57 12.92
N GLY A 43 6.89 -10.75 13.38
CA GLY A 43 5.50 -11.01 13.79
C GLY A 43 4.51 -11.05 12.63
N LEU A 44 4.95 -11.54 11.47
CA LEU A 44 4.10 -11.85 10.31
C LEU A 44 4.06 -13.35 10.02
N ASP A 45 4.71 -14.18 10.83
CA ASP A 45 4.95 -15.60 10.55
C ASP A 45 3.67 -16.42 10.37
N ASP A 46 2.60 -16.05 11.09
CA ASP A 46 1.29 -16.71 11.03
C ASP A 46 0.40 -16.17 9.90
N TRP A 47 0.85 -15.18 9.14
CA TRP A 47 0.04 -14.58 8.07
C TRP A 47 0.06 -15.48 6.82
N PRO A 48 -1.03 -15.50 6.03
CA PRO A 48 -1.02 -16.17 4.73
C PRO A 48 0.13 -15.68 3.85
N ASP A 49 0.83 -16.60 3.19
CA ASP A 49 2.05 -16.30 2.43
C ASP A 49 1.88 -15.15 1.43
N THR A 50 0.77 -15.09 0.71
CA THR A 50 0.51 -14.02 -0.26
C THR A 50 0.35 -12.66 0.42
N LEU A 51 -0.33 -12.61 1.57
CA LEU A 51 -0.53 -11.38 2.33
C LEU A 51 0.79 -10.89 2.93
N ARG A 52 1.52 -11.79 3.59
CA ARG A 52 2.86 -11.53 4.14
C ARG A 52 3.82 -11.01 3.06
N ALA A 53 3.96 -11.73 1.95
CA ALA A 53 4.84 -11.35 0.86
C ALA A 53 4.45 -10.01 0.20
N THR A 54 3.16 -9.65 0.20
CA THR A 54 2.71 -8.33 -0.28
C THR A 54 3.19 -7.22 0.64
N VAL A 55 3.07 -7.41 1.96
CA VAL A 55 3.48 -6.43 2.96
C VAL A 55 5.00 -6.27 3.00
N GLU A 56 5.74 -7.37 2.91
CA GLU A 56 7.21 -7.35 2.81
C GLU A 56 7.68 -6.59 1.54
N ALA A 57 7.10 -6.89 0.38
CA ALA A 57 7.45 -6.18 -0.86
C ALA A 57 7.09 -4.69 -0.82
N GLU A 58 5.96 -4.34 -0.20
CA GLU A 58 5.59 -2.94 0.01
C GLU A 58 6.56 -2.23 0.96
N HIS A 59 6.98 -2.90 2.03
CA HIS A 59 7.98 -2.36 2.96
C HIS A 59 9.29 -2.05 2.24
N ASP A 60 9.79 -2.97 1.42
CA ASP A 60 10.99 -2.75 0.60
C ASP A 60 10.85 -1.51 -0.29
N ARG A 61 9.69 -1.37 -0.94
CA ARG A 61 9.39 -0.24 -1.82
C ARG A 61 9.32 1.08 -1.05
N VAL A 62 8.60 1.12 0.07
CA VAL A 62 8.43 2.33 0.89
C VAL A 62 9.75 2.73 1.54
N THR A 63 10.54 1.78 2.03
CA THR A 63 11.88 2.02 2.57
C THR A 63 12.83 2.56 1.50
N ALA A 64 12.78 2.02 0.28
CA ALA A 64 13.51 2.58 -0.85
C ALA A 64 13.08 4.02 -1.16
N LEU A 65 11.78 4.34 -1.11
CA LEU A 65 11.30 5.71 -1.31
C LEU A 65 11.72 6.66 -0.18
N ALA A 66 11.59 6.22 1.07
CA ALA A 66 11.97 7.00 2.26
C ALA A 66 13.47 7.32 2.29
N THR A 67 14.31 6.43 1.76
CA THR A 67 15.76 6.63 1.62
C THR A 67 16.17 7.30 0.30
N ASN A 68 15.22 7.87 -0.44
CA ASN A 68 15.40 8.57 -1.72
C ASN A 68 16.03 7.71 -2.84
N ARG A 69 15.75 6.40 -2.83
CA ARG A 69 16.25 5.41 -3.81
C ARG A 69 15.16 5.01 -4.79
N ARG A 70 14.75 5.98 -5.61
CA ARG A 70 13.64 5.78 -6.55
C ARG A 70 13.87 4.64 -7.54
N ARG A 71 15.09 4.43 -8.04
CA ARG A 71 15.39 3.30 -8.94
C ARG A 71 15.23 1.94 -8.26
N THR A 72 15.54 1.85 -6.97
CA THR A 72 15.31 0.63 -6.18
C THR A 72 13.81 0.41 -6.00
N ALA A 73 13.06 1.46 -5.64
CA ALA A 73 11.60 1.39 -5.53
C ALA A 73 10.92 0.98 -6.85
N ASP A 74 11.39 1.50 -7.99
CA ASP A 74 10.97 1.10 -9.33
C ASP A 74 11.26 -0.38 -9.61
N GLY A 75 12.39 -0.91 -9.13
CA GLY A 75 12.80 -2.30 -9.31
C GLY A 75 11.97 -3.30 -8.50
N VAL A 76 11.48 -2.89 -7.33
CA VAL A 76 10.58 -3.67 -6.47
C VAL A 76 9.12 -3.63 -6.97
N LEU A 77 8.77 -2.61 -7.76
CA LEU A 77 7.39 -2.37 -8.20
C LEU A 77 6.72 -3.58 -8.89
N PRO A 78 7.34 -4.29 -9.84
CA PRO A 78 6.72 -5.45 -10.48
C PRO A 78 6.33 -6.54 -9.49
N GLN A 79 7.15 -6.75 -8.45
CA GLN A 79 6.84 -7.71 -7.39
C GLN A 79 5.63 -7.25 -6.57
N VAL A 80 5.55 -5.98 -6.17
CA VAL A 80 4.38 -5.44 -5.46
C VAL A 80 3.11 -5.60 -6.32
N VAL A 81 3.19 -5.27 -7.61
CA VAL A 81 2.07 -5.40 -8.55
C VAL A 81 1.61 -6.84 -8.68
N GLN A 82 2.55 -7.79 -8.85
CA GLN A 82 2.23 -9.21 -8.93
C GLN A 82 1.53 -9.70 -7.65
N ARG A 83 2.07 -9.38 -6.47
CA ARG A 83 1.52 -9.83 -5.19
C ARG A 83 0.13 -9.24 -4.92
N LEU A 84 -0.09 -7.98 -5.30
CA LEU A 84 -1.44 -7.39 -5.23
C LEU A 84 -2.42 -8.05 -6.21
N ASP A 85 -1.99 -8.41 -7.41
CA ASP A 85 -2.86 -9.13 -8.36
C ASP A 85 -3.27 -10.50 -7.79
N GLU A 86 -2.33 -11.21 -7.16
CA GLU A 86 -2.60 -12.48 -6.44
C GLU A 86 -3.61 -12.29 -5.30
N LEU A 87 -3.45 -11.26 -4.45
CA LEU A 87 -4.41 -10.94 -3.40
C LEU A 87 -5.80 -10.59 -3.94
N LEU A 88 -5.87 -9.77 -4.99
CA LEU A 88 -7.13 -9.41 -5.64
C LEU A 88 -7.83 -10.63 -6.23
N ASP A 89 -7.09 -11.59 -6.76
CA ASP A 89 -7.65 -12.86 -7.24
C ASP A 89 -8.22 -13.70 -6.10
N GLN A 90 -7.50 -13.82 -4.98
CA GLN A 90 -7.98 -14.52 -3.78
C GLN A 90 -9.26 -13.88 -3.23
N LEU A 91 -9.30 -12.55 -3.13
CA LEU A 91 -10.49 -11.79 -2.73
C LEU A 91 -11.67 -12.01 -3.69
N ALA A 92 -11.42 -12.03 -5.00
CA ALA A 92 -12.45 -12.30 -5.99
C ALA A 92 -13.01 -13.73 -5.85
N ASN A 93 -12.14 -14.71 -5.63
CA ASN A 93 -12.53 -16.11 -5.44
C ASN A 93 -13.37 -16.28 -4.17
N ARG A 94 -12.99 -15.60 -3.08
CA ARG A 94 -13.76 -15.59 -1.82
C ARG A 94 -15.14 -14.96 -2.00
N LEU A 95 -15.21 -13.77 -2.58
CA LEU A 95 -16.49 -13.09 -2.88
C LEU A 95 -17.42 -13.88 -3.80
N GLN A 96 -16.86 -14.70 -4.70
CA GLN A 96 -17.64 -15.59 -5.55
C GLN A 96 -18.20 -16.79 -4.77
N ALA A 97 -17.42 -17.35 -3.85
CA ALA A 97 -17.86 -18.44 -2.97
C ALA A 97 -19.00 -17.98 -2.04
N ASP A 98 -18.91 -16.75 -1.53
CA ASP A 98 -19.85 -16.18 -0.56
C ASP A 98 -21.07 -15.49 -1.21
N LYS A 99 -21.38 -15.82 -2.46
CA LYS A 99 -22.43 -15.14 -3.23
C LYS A 99 -23.85 -15.46 -2.69
N PRO A 100 -24.72 -14.44 -2.51
CA PRO A 100 -26.08 -14.67 -2.02
C PRO A 100 -26.89 -15.59 -2.97
N ARG A 101 -27.53 -16.63 -2.40
CA ARG A 101 -28.32 -17.62 -3.14
C ARG A 101 -29.57 -16.98 -3.79
N ARG A 102 -30.02 -17.54 -4.93
CA ARG A 102 -31.14 -16.97 -5.73
C ARG A 102 -32.51 -17.17 -5.10
N PHE A 103 -32.70 -18.26 -4.37
CA PHE A 103 -33.96 -18.66 -3.75
C PHE A 103 -33.64 -19.34 -2.43
N GLY A 104 -34.15 -18.77 -1.37
CA GLY A 104 -33.80 -19.10 0.00
C GLY A 104 -33.67 -17.79 0.73
N LYS A 105 -34.51 -17.60 1.76
CA LYS A 105 -34.28 -16.60 2.81
C LYS A 105 -32.77 -16.61 3.06
N SER A 106 -32.08 -15.49 2.81
CA SER A 106 -30.71 -15.37 3.29
C SER A 106 -30.79 -15.82 4.73
N ALA A 107 -30.15 -16.94 5.05
CA ALA A 107 -29.78 -17.16 6.43
C ALA A 107 -28.90 -15.95 6.68
N ALA A 108 -29.49 -14.94 7.32
CA ALA A 108 -28.69 -13.98 8.03
C ALA A 108 -27.89 -14.87 8.96
N THR A 109 -26.67 -15.22 8.56
CA THR A 109 -25.59 -15.28 9.53
C THR A 109 -25.63 -13.89 10.13
N SER A 110 -26.43 -13.75 11.18
CA SER A 110 -26.37 -12.68 12.14
C SER A 110 -24.96 -12.74 12.70
N SER A 111 -24.02 -12.18 11.94
CA SER A 111 -22.92 -11.49 12.60
C SER A 111 -23.65 -10.38 13.34
N ASP A 112 -23.68 -10.47 14.67
CA ASP A 112 -24.20 -9.36 15.46
C ASP A 112 -23.43 -8.11 15.03
N ASP A 113 -24.11 -6.98 14.89
CA ASP A 113 -23.48 -5.73 14.43
C ASP A 113 -22.22 -5.37 15.25
N ALA A 114 -22.15 -5.85 16.51
CA ALA A 114 -21.00 -5.76 17.41
C ALA A 114 -19.74 -6.47 16.89
N ASP A 115 -19.87 -7.57 16.15
CA ASP A 115 -18.74 -8.31 15.58
C ASP A 115 -18.25 -7.67 14.26
N LEU A 116 -19.11 -6.91 13.58
CA LEU A 116 -18.79 -6.20 12.32
C LEU A 116 -18.06 -4.87 12.56
N GLU A 117 -18.41 -4.16 13.65
CA GLU A 117 -17.93 -2.82 13.95
C GLU A 117 -16.40 -2.67 13.93
N PRO A 118 -15.58 -3.53 14.59
CA PRO A 118 -14.13 -3.37 14.57
C PRO A 118 -13.53 -3.52 13.16
N PHE A 119 -14.03 -4.49 12.38
CA PHE A 119 -13.57 -4.71 11.01
C PHE A 119 -14.08 -3.63 10.03
N ALA A 120 -15.29 -3.13 10.24
CA ALA A 120 -15.84 -2.01 9.49
C ALA A 120 -15.04 -0.73 9.72
N ALA A 121 -14.69 -0.43 10.97
CA ALA A 121 -13.85 0.70 11.34
C ALA A 121 -12.46 0.62 10.67
N LEU A 122 -11.85 -0.57 10.65
CA LEU A 122 -10.57 -0.79 9.96
C LEU A 122 -10.66 -0.49 8.46
N LEU A 123 -11.76 -0.87 7.81
CA LEU A 123 -12.05 -0.60 6.40
C LEU A 123 -12.53 0.84 6.13
N GLY A 124 -12.72 1.65 7.17
CA GLY A 124 -13.25 3.01 7.05
C GLY A 124 -14.71 3.05 6.62
N ILE A 125 -15.50 2.04 7.00
CA ILE A 125 -16.94 1.96 6.79
C ILE A 125 -17.63 2.55 8.03
N PRO A 126 -18.39 3.65 7.91
CA PRO A 126 -19.21 4.21 8.99
C PRO A 126 -20.26 3.20 9.46
N ALA A 127 -20.63 3.26 10.75
CA ALA A 127 -21.67 2.40 11.32
C ALA A 127 -23.01 2.54 10.58
N ASP A 128 -23.34 3.74 10.08
CA ASP A 128 -24.56 4.00 9.31
C ASP A 128 -24.65 3.16 8.01
N ASP A 129 -23.49 2.85 7.40
CA ASP A 129 -23.39 2.05 6.17
C ASP A 129 -23.58 0.54 6.45
N LEU A 130 -23.56 0.08 7.72
CA LEU A 130 -23.74 -1.33 8.11
C LEU A 130 -25.22 -1.75 8.20
N THR A 131 -26.14 -0.79 8.16
CA THR A 131 -27.58 -1.01 8.39
C THR A 131 -28.28 -1.89 7.37
N GLN A 132 -27.68 -2.12 6.19
CA GLN A 132 -28.24 -2.98 5.16
C GLN A 132 -27.18 -3.93 4.59
N ALA A 133 -27.43 -5.23 4.74
CA ALA A 133 -26.59 -6.27 4.17
C ALA A 133 -26.56 -6.16 2.62
N PRO A 134 -25.37 -6.22 1.99
CA PRO A 134 -25.23 -6.11 0.54
C PRO A 134 -25.94 -7.26 -0.17
N GLY A 135 -26.64 -6.94 -1.25
CA GLY A 135 -27.33 -7.89 -2.09
C GLY A 135 -26.49 -8.38 -3.27
N ARG A 136 -27.14 -9.15 -4.16
CA ARG A 136 -26.48 -9.69 -5.37
C ARG A 136 -26.04 -8.61 -6.36
N GLY A 137 -26.59 -7.40 -6.29
CA GLY A 137 -26.19 -6.27 -7.12
C GLY A 137 -24.81 -5.76 -6.72
N GLU A 138 -24.66 -5.57 -5.42
CA GLU A 138 -23.50 -5.07 -4.70
C GLU A 138 -22.34 -6.06 -4.83
N HIS A 139 -22.56 -7.36 -4.60
CA HIS A 139 -21.53 -8.38 -4.87
C HIS A 139 -21.06 -8.39 -6.34
N ARG A 140 -21.97 -8.16 -7.30
CA ARG A 140 -21.59 -8.08 -8.72
C ARG A 140 -20.85 -6.78 -9.04
N ALA A 141 -21.13 -5.69 -8.34
CA ALA A 141 -20.39 -4.45 -8.45
C ALA A 141 -18.99 -4.62 -7.87
N ALA A 142 -18.87 -5.19 -6.67
CA ALA A 142 -17.61 -5.52 -6.00
C ALA A 142 -16.66 -6.33 -6.90
N LEU A 143 -17.14 -7.41 -7.53
CA LEU A 143 -16.34 -8.20 -8.48
C LEU A 143 -15.92 -7.42 -9.73
N ARG A 144 -16.73 -6.44 -10.18
CA ARG A 144 -16.34 -5.54 -11.28
C ARG A 144 -15.28 -4.55 -10.81
N THR A 145 -15.40 -4.02 -9.60
CA THR A 145 -14.39 -3.16 -8.98
C THR A 145 -13.06 -3.88 -8.87
N ILE A 146 -13.02 -5.14 -8.41
CA ILE A 146 -11.78 -5.92 -8.38
C ILE A 146 -11.14 -6.05 -9.78
N LYS A 147 -11.93 -6.32 -10.82
CA LYS A 147 -11.42 -6.34 -12.20
C LYS A 147 -10.82 -5.00 -12.62
N GLN A 148 -11.47 -3.90 -12.25
CA GLN A 148 -10.96 -2.55 -12.52
C GLN A 148 -9.64 -2.29 -11.77
N LEU A 149 -9.54 -2.70 -10.50
CA LEU A 149 -8.31 -2.59 -9.72
C LEU A 149 -7.15 -3.36 -10.36
N ARG A 150 -7.41 -4.56 -10.89
CA ARG A 150 -6.40 -5.34 -11.63
C ARG A 150 -5.96 -4.65 -12.92
N SER A 151 -6.87 -3.98 -13.63
CA SER A 151 -6.49 -3.13 -14.77
C SER A 151 -5.62 -1.94 -14.33
N GLN A 152 -5.98 -1.28 -13.22
CA GLN A 152 -5.19 -0.19 -12.65
C GLN A 152 -3.79 -0.64 -12.24
N LEU A 153 -3.63 -1.84 -11.68
CA LEU A 153 -2.31 -2.40 -11.34
C LEU A 153 -1.37 -2.47 -12.54
N LYS A 154 -1.89 -2.91 -13.70
CA LYS A 154 -1.10 -2.97 -14.95
C LYS A 154 -0.70 -1.58 -15.43
N GLU A 155 -1.59 -0.60 -15.30
CA GLU A 155 -1.27 0.80 -15.61
C GLU A 155 -0.20 1.36 -14.66
N LEU A 156 -0.28 1.04 -13.37
CA LEU A 156 0.68 1.48 -12.35
C LEU A 156 2.08 0.90 -12.58
N GLU A 157 2.17 -0.31 -13.13
CA GLU A 157 3.45 -0.91 -13.53
C GLU A 157 4.18 -0.07 -14.58
N SER A 158 3.43 0.45 -15.56
CA SER A 158 3.99 1.29 -16.63
C SER A 158 4.25 2.74 -16.19
N THR A 159 3.34 3.32 -15.42
CA THR A 159 3.38 4.74 -15.03
C THR A 159 4.28 5.00 -13.83
N LYS A 160 4.53 3.97 -13.00
CA LYS A 160 5.33 4.05 -11.77
C LYS A 160 4.83 5.12 -10.79
N ASP A 161 3.51 5.29 -10.74
CA ASP A 161 2.85 6.20 -9.79
C ASP A 161 2.81 5.57 -8.39
N HIS A 162 3.89 5.78 -7.63
CA HIS A 162 4.02 5.24 -6.28
C HIS A 162 2.97 5.76 -5.29
N SER A 163 2.41 6.96 -5.52
CA SER A 163 1.37 7.50 -4.63
C SER A 163 0.10 6.68 -4.80
N LYS A 164 -0.37 6.52 -6.06
CA LYS A 164 -1.53 5.67 -6.35
C LYS A 164 -1.32 4.22 -5.94
N LEU A 165 -0.13 3.67 -6.16
CA LEU A 165 0.19 2.32 -5.71
C LEU A 165 0.08 2.18 -4.19
N THR A 166 0.60 3.15 -3.43
CA THR A 166 0.47 3.13 -1.96
C THR A 166 -0.99 3.13 -1.51
N ARG A 167 -1.88 3.85 -2.24
CA ARG A 167 -3.32 3.89 -1.93
C ARG A 167 -3.93 2.51 -2.12
N LEU A 168 -3.63 1.91 -3.26
CA LEU A 168 -4.14 0.61 -3.63
C LEU A 168 -3.64 -0.49 -2.71
N VAL A 169 -2.33 -0.51 -2.39
CA VAL A 169 -1.75 -1.45 -1.42
C VAL A 169 -2.44 -1.33 -0.06
N THR A 170 -2.55 -0.10 0.47
CA THR A 170 -3.17 0.15 1.78
C THR A 170 -4.61 -0.36 1.81
N PHE A 171 -5.37 -0.16 0.74
CA PHE A 171 -6.73 -0.68 0.62
C PHE A 171 -6.77 -2.21 0.53
N VAL A 172 -6.03 -2.82 -0.41
CA VAL A 172 -6.08 -4.26 -0.66
C VAL A 172 -5.56 -5.05 0.53
N VAL A 173 -4.48 -4.61 1.17
CA VAL A 173 -3.93 -5.27 2.36
C VAL A 173 -4.93 -5.26 3.52
N ARG A 174 -5.57 -4.12 3.82
CA ARG A 174 -6.61 -4.08 4.86
C ARG A 174 -7.77 -5.00 4.55
N LEU A 175 -8.24 -4.97 3.30
CA LEU A 175 -9.33 -5.84 2.89
C LEU A 175 -8.94 -7.31 3.05
N ALA A 176 -7.73 -7.68 2.61
CA ALA A 176 -7.20 -9.03 2.78
C ALA A 176 -7.09 -9.43 4.26
N VAL A 177 -6.58 -8.55 5.13
CA VAL A 177 -6.53 -8.76 6.59
C VAL A 177 -7.91 -9.06 7.15
N VAL A 178 -8.92 -8.25 6.84
CA VAL A 178 -10.30 -8.50 7.32
C VAL A 178 -10.83 -9.83 6.79
N THR A 179 -10.71 -10.08 5.49
CA THR A 179 -11.26 -11.31 4.89
C THR A 179 -10.56 -12.59 5.34
N THR A 180 -9.31 -12.48 5.80
CA THR A 180 -8.54 -13.62 6.30
C THR A 180 -8.93 -13.96 7.73
N ASN A 181 -9.02 -12.94 8.61
CA ASN A 181 -9.24 -13.15 10.04
C ASN A 181 -10.73 -13.26 10.39
N SER A 182 -11.59 -12.63 9.60
CA SER A 182 -13.05 -12.70 9.74
C SER A 182 -13.71 -13.07 8.41
N PRO A 183 -13.54 -14.34 7.96
CA PRO A 183 -14.09 -14.80 6.69
C PRO A 183 -15.63 -14.73 6.64
N GLU A 184 -16.31 -14.84 7.78
CA GLU A 184 -17.76 -14.72 7.91
C GLU A 184 -18.30 -13.31 7.65
N THR A 185 -17.53 -12.27 7.90
CA THR A 185 -17.94 -10.87 7.65
C THR A 185 -17.66 -10.43 6.22
N THR A 186 -16.87 -11.21 5.46
CA THR A 186 -16.44 -10.89 4.09
C THR A 186 -17.62 -10.61 3.16
N ALA A 187 -18.69 -11.39 3.24
CA ALA A 187 -19.87 -11.21 2.39
C ALA A 187 -20.52 -9.83 2.60
N THR A 188 -20.45 -9.27 3.81
CA THR A 188 -21.04 -7.99 4.19
C THR A 188 -20.07 -6.83 3.94
N LEU A 189 -18.84 -6.93 4.44
CA LEU A 189 -17.92 -5.80 4.49
C LEU A 189 -17.18 -5.58 3.16
N ALA A 190 -16.81 -6.63 2.44
CA ALA A 190 -16.01 -6.48 1.22
C ALA A 190 -16.75 -5.72 0.10
N PRO A 191 -18.05 -5.96 -0.18
CA PRO A 191 -18.79 -5.16 -1.13
C PRO A 191 -18.87 -3.67 -0.76
N LEU A 192 -19.08 -3.35 0.52
CA LEU A 192 -19.13 -1.98 1.02
C LEU A 192 -17.76 -1.30 0.87
N ALA A 193 -16.68 -1.95 1.30
CA ALA A 193 -15.32 -1.41 1.19
C ALA A 193 -14.93 -1.14 -0.27
N LEU A 194 -15.25 -2.07 -1.19
CA LEU A 194 -14.97 -1.92 -2.61
C LEU A 194 -15.79 -0.81 -3.27
N ASP A 195 -17.05 -0.63 -2.88
CA ASP A 195 -17.88 0.48 -3.36
C ASP A 195 -17.33 1.83 -2.89
N ARG A 196 -16.98 1.95 -1.61
CA ARG A 196 -16.36 3.17 -1.04
C ARG A 196 -15.03 3.50 -1.73
N TYR A 197 -14.21 2.50 -2.01
CA TYR A 197 -12.98 2.70 -2.79
C TYR A 197 -13.28 3.18 -4.21
N ALA A 198 -14.26 2.57 -4.89
CA ALA A 198 -14.66 2.95 -6.25
C ALA A 198 -15.21 4.38 -6.32
N GLN A 199 -15.88 4.84 -5.27
CA GLN A 199 -16.36 6.22 -5.12
C GLN A 199 -15.24 7.19 -4.69
N ALA A 200 -14.01 6.70 -4.56
CA ALA A 200 -12.84 7.47 -4.15
C ALA A 200 -13.01 8.19 -2.79
N LEU A 201 -13.80 7.63 -1.88
CA LEU A 201 -14.02 8.21 -0.56
C LEU A 201 -12.70 8.31 0.24
N PRO A 202 -12.62 9.23 1.22
CA PRO A 202 -11.45 9.39 2.06
C PRO A 202 -11.06 8.08 2.74
N ASP A 203 -9.75 7.81 2.75
CA ASP A 203 -9.19 6.60 3.32
C ASP A 203 -8.53 6.94 4.67
N PRO A 204 -8.96 6.33 5.79
CA PRO A 204 -8.50 6.69 7.13
C PRO A 204 -7.03 6.36 7.40
N GLN A 205 -6.41 5.55 6.53
CA GLN A 205 -5.00 5.19 6.64
C GLN A 205 -4.13 5.85 5.59
N TRP A 206 -4.68 6.68 4.69
CA TRP A 206 -3.92 7.27 3.59
C TRP A 206 -2.66 8.01 4.05
N ASP A 207 -2.82 8.92 5.02
CA ASP A 207 -1.75 9.78 5.53
C ASP A 207 -0.89 9.12 6.62
N ARG A 208 -1.14 7.85 6.95
CA ARG A 208 -0.37 7.12 7.96
C ARG A 208 0.95 6.60 7.38
N THR A 209 1.97 6.51 8.23
CA THR A 209 3.24 5.85 7.88
C THR A 209 3.03 4.34 7.69
N PHE A 210 4.00 3.67 7.05
CA PHE A 210 3.96 2.22 6.91
C PHE A 210 3.89 1.52 8.28
N ASP A 211 4.68 1.94 9.26
CA ASP A 211 4.69 1.32 10.58
C ASP A 211 3.36 1.48 11.32
N GLN A 212 2.73 2.67 11.21
CA GLN A 212 1.41 2.92 11.78
C GLN A 212 0.33 2.02 11.14
N LYS A 213 0.41 1.83 9.81
CA LYS A 213 -0.47 0.92 9.08
C LYS A 213 -0.24 -0.52 9.53
N LEU A 214 1.01 -0.97 9.54
CA LEU A 214 1.41 -2.32 9.92
C LEU A 214 0.97 -2.67 11.34
N ALA A 215 1.15 -1.76 12.30
CA ALA A 215 0.68 -1.94 13.67
C ALA A 215 -0.83 -2.16 13.72
N THR A 216 -1.59 -1.34 12.98
CA THR A 216 -3.06 -1.47 12.90
C THR A 216 -3.47 -2.80 12.25
N TRP A 217 -2.75 -3.24 11.22
CA TRP A 217 -3.04 -4.51 10.53
C TRP A 217 -2.72 -5.73 11.40
N LYS A 218 -1.64 -5.68 12.18
CA LYS A 218 -1.27 -6.73 13.13
C LYS A 218 -2.27 -6.84 14.27
N GLU A 219 -2.72 -5.72 14.81
CA GLU A 219 -3.78 -5.69 15.82
C GLU A 219 -5.06 -6.36 15.30
N ALA A 220 -5.48 -6.00 14.09
CA ALA A 220 -6.63 -6.62 13.44
C ALA A 220 -6.46 -8.10 13.09
N ALA A 221 -5.22 -8.57 12.88
CA ALA A 221 -4.91 -9.97 12.62
C ALA A 221 -4.76 -10.81 13.90
N ALA A 222 -4.74 -10.19 15.07
CA ALA A 222 -4.69 -10.88 16.36
C ALA A 222 -6.09 -11.19 16.93
N HIS A 223 -7.15 -10.72 16.27
CA HIS A 223 -8.56 -10.97 16.59
C HIS A 223 -9.12 -12.11 15.76
#